data_AF-A0A7Y8Y3R3-F1
#
_entry.id   AF-A0A7Y8Y3R3-F1
#
_cell.length_a   1.000
_cell.length_b   1.000
_cell.length_c   1.000
_cell.angle_alpha   90.00
_cell.angle_beta   90.00
_cell.angle_gamma   90.00
#
_symmetry.space_group_name_H-M   'P 1'
#
loop_
_entity.id
_entity.type
_entity.pdbx_description
1 polymer ?
#
loop_
_entity_poly.entity_id
_entity_poly.type
_entity_poly.pdbx_seq_one_letter_code
_entity_poly.pdbx_strand_id
1 'polypeptide(L)' 'MLGQRLESRTVRSGTDLTLNVSGYSIGVYIVNVRYGNKVSSFKFVKQ' A
#
# COMPACT_ATOMS: atom_id res chain seq x y z
N MET A 1 7.14 -4.03 17.11
CA MET A 1 5.85 -3.38 16.78
C MET A 1 5.28 -4.06 15.55
N LEU A 2 4.05 -4.59 15.61
CA LEU A 2 3.33 -5.03 14.41
C LEU A 2 3.01 -3.79 13.56
N GLY A 3 3.19 -3.88 12.24
CA GLY A 3 2.91 -2.76 11.33
C GLY A 3 1.44 -2.32 11.42
N GLN A 4 1.20 -1.01 11.49
CA GLN A 4 -0.15 -0.44 11.45
C GLN A 4 -0.61 -0.33 10.00
N ARG A 5 -1.87 -0.70 9.72
CA ARG A 5 -2.48 -0.37 8.42
C ARG A 5 -2.79 1.12 8.38
N LEU A 6 -2.12 1.84 7.49
CA LEU A 6 -2.24 3.30 7.36
C LEU A 6 -3.37 3.70 6.41
N GLU A 7 -3.56 2.94 5.32
CA GLU A 7 -4.58 3.20 4.31
C GLU A 7 -5.15 1.89 3.75
N SER A 8 -6.37 1.96 3.24
CA SER A 8 -7.03 0.86 2.54
C SER A 8 -8.00 1.40 1.51
N ARG A 9 -7.86 0.95 0.27
CA ARG A 9 -8.68 1.41 -0.85
C ARG A 9 -9.08 0.24 -1.73
N THR A 10 -10.30 0.29 -2.26
CA THR A 10 -10.78 -0.61 -3.31
C THR A 10 -10.96 0.21 -4.58
N VAL A 11 -10.39 -0.27 -5.67
CA VAL A 11 -10.47 0.38 -6.99
C VAL A 11 -10.99 -0.63 -8.01
N ARG A 12 -11.52 -0.14 -9.13
CA ARG A 12 -12.03 -0.99 -10.20
C ARG A 12 -10.87 -1.59 -11.00
N SER A 13 -11.11 -2.71 -11.67
CA SER A 13 -10.12 -3.27 -12.57
C SER A 13 -9.82 -2.30 -13.71
N GLY A 14 -8.55 -2.15 -14.08
CA GLY A 14 -8.11 -1.24 -15.14
C GLY A 14 -7.98 0.23 -14.72
N THR A 15 -8.14 0.56 -13.44
CA THR A 15 -7.83 1.90 -12.92
C THR A 15 -6.50 1.89 -12.19
N ASP A 16 -5.70 2.94 -12.40
CA ASP A 16 -4.46 3.13 -11.65
C ASP A 16 -4.75 3.37 -10.16
N LEU A 17 -3.97 2.69 -9.31
CA LEU A 17 -3.97 2.92 -7.87
C LEU A 17 -2.83 3.86 -7.50
N THR A 18 -3.17 5.11 -7.20
CA THR A 18 -2.24 6.08 -6.61
C THR A 18 -2.41 6.09 -5.09
N LEU A 19 -1.30 5.92 -4.36
CA LEU A 19 -1.23 6.09 -2.91
C LEU A 19 -0.40 7.33 -2.60
N ASN A 20 -0.98 8.29 -1.87
CA ASN A 20 -0.26 9.47 -1.44
C ASN A 20 0.39 9.23 -0.08
N VAL A 21 1.73 9.19 -0.07
CA VAL A 21 2.54 8.88 1.12
C VAL A 21 3.26 10.11 1.67
N SER A 22 2.92 11.32 1.22
CA SER A 22 3.63 12.55 1.64
C SER A 22 3.55 12.80 3.15
N GLY A 23 2.38 12.53 3.75
CA GLY A 23 2.13 12.68 5.19
C GLY A 23 2.68 11.54 6.05
N TYR A 24 3.26 10.50 5.45
CA TYR A 24 3.76 9.35 6.21
C TYR A 24 5.17 9.64 6.74
N SER A 25 5.52 9.11 7.90
CA SER A 25 6.85 9.27 8.49
C SER A 25 7.96 8.67 7.62
N ILE A 26 9.22 9.04 7.84
CA ILE A 26 10.36 8.35 7.23
C ILE A 26 10.37 6.91 7.74
N GLY A 27 10.53 5.93 6.85
CA GLY A 27 10.49 4.52 7.25
C GLY A 27 10.21 3.52 6.12
N VAL A 28 10.02 2.27 6.53
CA VAL A 28 9.73 1.15 5.64
C VAL A 28 8.22 0.90 5.59
N TYR A 29 7.68 0.76 4.39
CA TYR A 29 6.27 0.55 4.14
C TYR A 29 6.03 -0.70 3.29
N ILE A 30 4.86 -1.32 3.50
CA ILE A 30 4.41 -2.48 2.74
C ILE A 30 3.04 -2.15 2.17
N VAL A 31 2.91 -2.25 0.84
CA VAL A 31 1.63 -2.17 0.12
C VAL A 31 1.19 -3.58 -0.22
N ASN A 32 0.00 -3.95 0.23
CA ASN A 32 -0.63 -5.22 -0.13
C ASN A 32 -1.74 -4.96 -1.14
N VAL A 33 -1.61 -5.49 -2.35
CA VAL A 33 -2.62 -5.43 -3.41
C VAL A 33 -3.30 -6.78 -3.50
N ARG A 34 -4.61 -6.81 -3.25
CA ARG A 34 -5.43 -8.02 -3.44
C ARG A 34 -6.23 -7.89 -4.73
N TYR A 35 -6.10 -8.88 -5.61
CA TYR A 35 -6.92 -9.03 -6.82
C TYR A 35 -7.48 -10.46 -6.88
N GLY A 36 -8.80 -10.58 -6.70
CA GLY A 36 -9.44 -11.87 -6.46
C GLY A 36 -8.84 -12.59 -5.24
N ASN A 37 -8.37 -13.82 -5.45
CA ASN A 37 -7.74 -14.63 -4.39
C ASN A 37 -6.23 -14.43 -4.29
N LYS A 38 -5.64 -13.59 -5.14
CA LYS A 38 -4.20 -13.32 -5.14
C LYS A 38 -3.88 -12.08 -4.31
N VAL A 39 -2.78 -12.15 -3.55
CA VAL A 39 -2.22 -11.02 -2.81
C VAL A 39 -0.78 -10.83 -3.27
N SER A 40 -0.46 -9.61 -3.71
CA SER A 40 0.90 -9.18 -4.03
C SER A 40 1.34 -8.13 -3.01
N SER A 41 2.58 -8.23 -2.54
CA SER A 41 3.14 -7.32 -1.54
C SER A 41 4.33 -6.57 -2.14
N PHE A 42 4.33 -5.24 -2.00
CA PHE A 42 5.39 -4.36 -2.45
C PHE A 42 5.99 -3.65 -1.25
N LYS A 43 7.31 -3.66 -1.12
CA LYS A 43 8.03 -2.93 -0.08
C LYS A 43 8.67 -1.68 -0.67
N PHE A 44 8.51 -0.55 0.00
CA PHE A 44 9.23 0.67 -0.34
C PHE A 44 9.77 1.35 0.93
N VAL A 45 10.78 2.20 0.74
CA VAL A 45 11.37 3.00 1.81
C VAL A 45 11.12 4.46 1.50
N LYS A 46 10.49 5.17 2.42
CA LYS A 46 10.38 6.63 2.38
C LYS A 46 11.58 7.21 3.12
N GLN A 47 12.40 7.97 2.40
CA GLN A 47 13.51 8.75 2.94
C GLN A 47 13.07 10.20 3.16
#